data_AF-M0N6G3-F1
#
_entry.id   AF-M0N6G3-F1
#
_cell.length_a   1.000
_cell.length_b   1.000
_cell.length_c   1.000
_cell.angle_alpha   90.00
_cell.angle_beta   90.00
_cell.angle_gamma   90.00
#
_symmetry.space_group_name_H-M   'P 1'
#
loop_
_entity.id
_entity.type
_entity.pdbx_description
1 polymer ?
#
loop_
_entity_poly.entity_id
_entity_poly.type
_entity_poly.pdbx_seq_one_letter_code
_entity_poly.pdbx_strand_id
1 'polypeptide(L)'
;MDVPAGDIARQIRRAYNRLGYPPSGAEAAEYGPHNRSTLDHRHDTDTSWNDVLIAAGVPTAREVILTDLRARYADRYEWDGDRIRVKSYEIEDATGISAQRVGRVLTAIAEGDCPQPDDLTIERDQTARHWMWIVCDGGGESA
;
A
#
# COMPACT_ATOMS: atom_id res chain seq x y z
N MET A 1 -11.51 -22.55 -19.75
CA MET A 1 -11.88 -21.68 -20.89
C MET A 1 -10.88 -20.53 -20.87
N ASP A 2 -10.16 -20.32 -21.97
CA ASP A 2 -9.15 -19.26 -22.04
C ASP A 2 -9.85 -17.92 -22.30
N VAL A 3 -9.97 -17.08 -21.28
CA VAL A 3 -10.59 -15.74 -21.42
C VAL A 3 -9.52 -14.76 -21.88
N PRO A 4 -9.74 -13.94 -22.93
CA PRO A 4 -8.76 -12.96 -23.36
C PRO A 4 -8.40 -11.97 -22.24
N ALA A 5 -7.11 -11.67 -22.06
CA ALA A 5 -6.65 -10.70 -21.04
C ALA A 5 -7.30 -9.32 -21.21
N GLY A 6 -7.64 -8.94 -22.45
CA GLY A 6 -8.37 -7.71 -22.74
C GLY A 6 -9.81 -7.69 -22.19
N ASP A 7 -10.48 -8.84 -22.06
CA ASP A 7 -11.82 -8.92 -21.47
C ASP A 7 -11.77 -8.73 -19.95
N ILE A 8 -10.80 -9.36 -19.29
CA ILE A 8 -10.53 -9.19 -17.86
C ILE A 8 -10.22 -7.73 -17.55
N ALA A 9 -9.27 -7.13 -18.29
CA ALA A 9 -8.91 -5.72 -18.12
C ALA A 9 -10.10 -4.77 -18.34
N ARG A 10 -10.96 -5.05 -19.34
CA ARG A 10 -12.17 -4.26 -19.57
C ARG A 10 -13.15 -4.36 -18.41
N GLN A 11 -13.35 -5.55 -17.85
CA GLN A 11 -14.24 -5.75 -16.71
C GLN A 11 -13.72 -4.99 -15.48
N ILE A 12 -12.42 -5.09 -15.19
CA ILE A 12 -11.79 -4.38 -14.06
C ILE A 12 -11.90 -2.87 -14.23
N ARG A 13 -11.59 -2.34 -15.42
CA ARG A 13 -11.76 -0.92 -15.72
C ARG A 13 -13.20 -0.46 -15.55
N ARG A 14 -14.16 -1.29 -15.92
CA ARG A 14 -15.59 -0.98 -15.75
C ARG A 14 -15.96 -0.90 -14.27
N ALA A 15 -15.49 -1.83 -13.46
CA ALA A 15 -15.68 -1.80 -12.01
C ALA A 15 -15.05 -0.53 -11.40
N TYR A 16 -13.79 -0.25 -11.73
CA TYR A 16 -13.10 0.96 -11.28
C TYR A 16 -13.85 2.25 -11.64
N ASN A 17 -14.24 2.41 -12.91
CA ASN A 17 -14.99 3.59 -13.37
C ASN A 17 -16.35 3.74 -12.68
N ARG A 18 -16.93 2.64 -12.20
CA ARG A 18 -18.24 2.66 -11.54
C ARG A 18 -18.15 2.92 -10.04
N LEU A 19 -17.13 2.38 -9.38
CA LEU A 19 -16.88 2.52 -7.95
C LEU A 19 -16.16 3.82 -7.59
N GLY A 20 -15.30 4.32 -8.48
CA GLY A 20 -14.44 5.46 -8.23
C GLY A 20 -13.21 5.13 -7.36
N TYR A 21 -13.00 3.85 -7.04
CA TYR A 21 -11.84 3.35 -6.30
C TYR A 21 -11.39 1.99 -6.86
N PRO A 22 -10.14 1.56 -6.60
CA PRO A 22 -9.61 0.27 -7.04
C PRO A 22 -10.47 -0.89 -6.51
N PRO A 23 -11.12 -1.68 -7.39
CA PRO A 23 -12.00 -2.76 -6.95
C PRO A 23 -11.18 -3.93 -6.37
N SER A 24 -11.74 -4.62 -5.38
CA SER A 24 -11.37 -6.01 -5.09
C SER A 24 -11.82 -6.96 -6.20
N GLY A 25 -11.31 -8.19 -6.22
CA GLY A 25 -11.77 -9.17 -7.22
C GLY A 25 -13.22 -9.59 -7.08
N ALA A 26 -13.74 -9.60 -5.86
CA ALA A 26 -15.15 -9.87 -5.60
C ALA A 26 -16.02 -8.75 -6.20
N GLU A 27 -15.66 -7.49 -5.95
CA GLU A 27 -16.37 -6.35 -6.54
C GLU A 27 -16.25 -6.34 -8.06
N ALA A 28 -15.06 -6.58 -8.62
CA ALA A 28 -14.86 -6.61 -10.07
C ALA A 28 -15.74 -7.67 -10.76
N ALA A 29 -16.00 -8.80 -10.09
CA ALA A 29 -16.88 -9.86 -10.58
C ALA A 29 -18.34 -9.41 -10.76
N GLU A 30 -18.80 -8.40 -10.03
CA GLU A 30 -20.17 -7.89 -10.13
C GLU A 30 -20.41 -7.02 -11.37
N TYR A 31 -19.34 -6.54 -12.01
CA TYR A 31 -19.41 -5.58 -13.11
C TYR A 31 -19.20 -6.20 -14.50
N GLY A 32 -19.18 -7.52 -14.61
CA GLY A 32 -19.03 -8.20 -15.90
C GLY A 32 -19.40 -9.68 -15.87
N PRO A 33 -19.16 -10.38 -17.00
CA PRO A 33 -19.57 -11.77 -17.15
C PRO A 33 -18.60 -12.77 -16.47
N HIS A 34 -17.42 -12.32 -16.04
CA HIS A 34 -16.40 -13.19 -15.45
C HIS A 34 -16.49 -13.15 -13.93
N ASN A 35 -16.55 -14.32 -13.30
CA ASN A 35 -16.53 -14.47 -11.84
C ASN A 35 -15.11 -14.31 -11.28
N ARG A 36 -14.98 -14.18 -9.96
CA ARG A 36 -13.70 -14.08 -9.24
C ARG A 36 -12.69 -15.14 -9.67
N SER A 37 -13.09 -16.41 -9.68
CA SER A 37 -12.20 -17.50 -10.08
C SER A 37 -11.67 -17.36 -11.52
N THR A 38 -12.45 -16.80 -12.43
CA THR A 38 -12.02 -16.52 -13.81
C THR A 38 -11.06 -15.35 -13.89
N LEU A 39 -11.29 -14.32 -13.07
CA LEU A 39 -10.39 -13.16 -12.94
C LEU A 39 -9.03 -13.60 -12.37
N ASP A 40 -9.01 -14.51 -11.39
CA ASP A 40 -7.78 -14.99 -10.74
C ASP A 40 -7.03 -16.00 -11.61
N HIS A 41 -7.72 -16.98 -12.19
CA HIS A 41 -7.07 -18.09 -12.92
C HIS A 41 -6.32 -17.66 -14.19
N ARG A 42 -6.62 -16.48 -14.74
CA ARG A 42 -5.88 -15.91 -15.88
C ARG A 42 -4.47 -15.48 -15.48
N HIS A 43 -4.35 -15.01 -14.25
CA HIS A 43 -3.15 -14.43 -13.70
C HIS A 43 -2.59 -15.47 -12.74
N ASP A 44 -1.98 -16.56 -13.26
CA ASP A 44 -1.34 -17.69 -12.54
C ASP A 44 -1.34 -17.61 -11.01
N THR A 45 -1.58 -18.70 -10.27
CA THR A 45 -1.72 -18.73 -8.78
C THR A 45 -0.73 -17.92 -7.93
N ASP A 46 0.42 -17.51 -8.47
CA ASP A 46 1.41 -16.61 -7.86
C ASP A 46 1.22 -15.11 -8.18
N THR A 47 0.17 -14.73 -8.91
CA THR A 47 -0.08 -13.34 -9.33
C THR A 47 -0.99 -12.66 -8.33
N SER A 48 -0.53 -11.57 -7.74
CA SER A 48 -1.32 -10.82 -6.77
C SER A 48 -2.47 -10.08 -7.47
N TRP A 49 -3.54 -9.77 -6.72
CA TRP A 49 -4.61 -8.93 -7.27
C TRP A 49 -4.11 -7.54 -7.69
N ASN A 50 -3.08 -7.02 -7.04
CA ASN A 50 -2.42 -5.78 -7.44
C ASN A 50 -1.83 -5.87 -8.85
N ASP A 51 -1.20 -7.00 -9.19
CA ASP A 51 -0.67 -7.22 -10.55
C ASP A 51 -1.79 -7.28 -11.58
N VAL A 52 -2.94 -7.83 -11.20
CA VAL A 52 -4.15 -7.83 -12.05
C VAL A 52 -4.64 -6.41 -12.31
N LEU A 53 -4.71 -5.56 -11.27
CA LEU A 53 -5.08 -4.15 -11.39
C LEU A 53 -4.08 -3.38 -12.28
N ILE A 54 -2.78 -3.60 -12.07
CA ILE A 54 -1.70 -2.98 -12.86
C ILE A 54 -1.80 -3.40 -14.33
N ALA A 55 -2.00 -4.69 -14.62
CA ALA A 55 -2.19 -5.20 -15.97
C ALA A 55 -3.44 -4.61 -16.64
N ALA A 56 -4.48 -4.32 -15.85
CA ALA A 56 -5.66 -3.61 -16.30
C ALA A 56 -5.44 -2.09 -16.44
N GLY A 57 -4.31 -1.53 -16.01
CA GLY A 57 -4.05 -0.09 -16.02
C GLY A 57 -4.94 0.68 -15.04
N VAL A 58 -5.33 0.04 -13.94
CA VAL A 58 -6.07 0.62 -12.83
C VAL A 58 -5.10 0.76 -11.65
N PRO A 59 -5.07 1.90 -10.95
CA PRO A 59 -4.21 2.04 -9.78
C PRO A 59 -4.62 1.04 -8.70
N THR A 60 -3.65 0.58 -7.93
CA THR A 60 -3.87 -0.22 -6.73
C THR A 60 -4.45 0.64 -5.60
N ALA A 61 -5.08 -0.01 -4.62
CA ALA A 61 -5.53 0.69 -3.41
C ALA A 61 -4.37 1.44 -2.75
N ARG A 62 -3.18 0.82 -2.73
CA ARG A 62 -1.95 1.41 -2.22
C ARG A 62 -1.59 2.71 -2.94
N GLU A 63 -1.56 2.73 -4.26
CA GLU A 63 -1.21 3.94 -5.05
C GLU A 63 -2.21 5.07 -4.80
N VAL A 64 -3.50 4.76 -4.70
CA VAL A 64 -4.53 5.77 -4.41
C VAL A 64 -4.33 6.35 -3.00
N ILE A 65 -4.12 5.50 -2.00
CA ILE A 65 -3.90 5.93 -0.61
C ILE A 65 -2.62 6.77 -0.51
N LEU A 66 -1.51 6.34 -1.11
CA LEU A 66 -0.25 7.08 -1.09
C LEU A 66 -0.38 8.44 -1.79
N THR A 67 -1.11 8.50 -2.90
CA THR A 67 -1.40 9.75 -3.59
C THR A 67 -2.17 10.72 -2.70
N ASP A 68 -3.21 10.24 -2.01
CA ASP A 68 -4.01 11.05 -1.08
C ASP A 68 -3.21 11.52 0.14
N LEU A 69 -2.49 10.60 0.80
CA LEU A 69 -1.64 10.93 1.94
C LEU A 69 -0.57 11.95 1.57
N ARG A 70 0.05 11.81 0.40
CA ARG A 70 1.03 12.76 -0.10
C ARG A 70 0.40 14.12 -0.38
N ALA A 71 -0.75 14.15 -1.04
CA ALA A 71 -1.46 15.41 -1.28
C ALA A 71 -1.83 16.13 0.03
N ARG A 72 -2.19 15.37 1.06
CA ARG A 72 -2.62 15.90 2.37
C ARG A 72 -1.48 16.35 3.28
N TYR A 73 -0.31 15.70 3.18
CA TYR A 73 0.80 15.91 4.12
C TYR A 73 2.13 16.27 3.43
N ALA A 74 2.09 16.77 2.19
CA ALA A 74 3.28 17.19 1.44
C ALA A 74 4.05 18.33 2.11
N ASP A 75 3.36 19.22 2.83
CA ASP A 75 3.95 20.35 3.55
C ASP A 75 4.47 19.96 4.94
N ARG A 76 3.95 18.86 5.49
CA ARG A 76 4.26 18.41 6.86
C ARG A 76 5.44 17.45 6.90
N TYR A 77 5.55 16.53 5.95
CA TYR A 77 6.57 15.49 5.95
C TYR A 77 7.47 15.56 4.72
N GLU A 78 8.69 15.05 4.87
CA GLU A 78 9.59 14.82 3.73
C GLU A 78 9.26 13.45 3.12
N TRP A 79 9.13 13.40 1.79
CA TRP A 79 8.74 12.20 1.05
C TRP A 79 9.88 11.77 0.12
N ASP A 80 10.20 10.47 0.13
CA ASP A 80 11.10 9.81 -0.82
C ASP A 80 10.40 8.58 -1.42
N GLY A 81 9.84 8.73 -2.61
CA GLY A 81 8.95 7.72 -3.19
C GLY A 81 7.75 7.43 -2.28
N ASP A 82 7.66 6.19 -1.79
CA ASP A 82 6.61 5.70 -0.88
C ASP A 82 7.04 5.76 0.59
N ARG A 83 8.16 6.42 0.86
CA ARG A 83 8.73 6.59 2.20
C ARG A 83 8.40 7.97 2.72
N ILE A 84 7.97 8.02 3.97
CA ILE A 84 7.73 9.24 4.71
C ILE A 84 8.80 9.35 5.79
N ARG A 85 9.49 10.49 5.83
CA ARG A 85 10.40 10.82 6.90
C ARG A 85 9.61 11.41 8.05
N VAL A 86 9.60 10.73 9.19
CA VAL A 86 8.85 11.16 10.37
C VAL A 86 9.81 11.38 11.53
N LYS A 87 9.61 12.46 12.26
CA LYS A 87 10.38 12.74 13.48
C LYS A 87 9.62 12.27 14.71
N SER A 88 10.35 11.75 15.69
CA SER A 88 9.73 11.21 16.90
C SER A 88 8.90 12.21 17.69
N TYR A 89 9.22 13.51 17.61
CA TYR A 89 8.41 14.57 18.24
C TYR A 89 7.08 14.83 17.52
N GLU A 90 6.99 14.56 16.21
CA GLU A 90 5.72 14.71 15.47
C GLU A 90 4.74 13.60 15.85
N ILE A 91 5.27 12.42 16.18
CA ILE A 91 4.50 11.31 16.74
C ILE A 91 4.08 11.65 18.18
N GLU A 92 4.95 12.28 18.97
CA GLU A 92 4.59 12.78 20.30
C GLU A 92 3.44 13.78 20.23
N ASP A 93 3.51 14.77 19.35
CA ASP A 93 2.44 15.75 19.15
C ASP A 93 1.10 15.08 18.75
N ALA A 94 1.17 14.02 17.94
CA ALA A 94 -0.01 13.30 17.48
C ALA A 94 -0.61 12.32 18.51
N THR A 95 0.22 11.74 19.39
CA THR A 95 -0.16 10.59 20.23
C THR A 95 -0.04 10.85 21.73
N GLY A 96 0.66 11.90 22.14
CA GLY A 96 1.07 12.16 23.53
C GLY A 96 2.15 11.22 24.06
N ILE A 97 2.71 10.34 23.24
CA ILE A 97 3.79 9.42 23.63
C ILE A 97 5.13 10.14 23.47
N SER A 98 5.93 10.22 24.54
CA SER A 98 7.18 10.98 24.50
C SER A 98 8.10 10.59 23.34
N ALA A 99 8.70 11.58 22.68
CA ALA A 99 9.59 11.39 21.53
C ALA A 99 10.78 10.47 21.86
N GLN A 100 11.24 10.48 23.10
CA GLN A 100 12.29 9.58 23.57
C GLN A 100 11.83 8.11 23.60
N ARG A 101 10.59 7.86 24.04
CA ARG A 101 10.02 6.51 24.06
C ARG A 101 9.72 6.03 22.64
N VAL A 102 9.15 6.89 21.81
CA VAL A 102 8.94 6.63 20.37
C VAL A 102 10.26 6.30 19.69
N GLY A 103 11.28 7.15 19.82
CA GLY A 103 12.57 6.94 19.19
C GLY A 103 13.26 5.64 19.62
N ARG A 104 13.14 5.24 20.89
CA ARG A 104 13.66 3.96 21.37
C ARG A 104 12.95 2.77 20.70
N VAL A 105 11.62 2.80 20.62
CA VAL A 105 10.84 1.70 19.99
C VAL A 105 11.16 1.60 18.52
N LEU A 106 11.13 2.73 17.79
CA LEU A 106 11.41 2.72 16.35
C LEU A 106 12.85 2.27 16.06
N THR A 107 13.83 2.67 16.89
CA THR A 107 15.22 2.20 16.78
C THR A 107 15.31 0.69 16.97
N ALA A 108 14.66 0.14 18.00
CA ALA A 108 14.64 -1.31 18.25
C ALA A 108 14.02 -2.08 17.08
N ILE A 109 12.96 -1.56 16.46
CA ILE A 109 12.36 -2.16 15.25
C ILE A 109 13.34 -2.11 14.08
N ALA A 110 13.96 -0.95 13.81
CA ALA A 110 14.89 -0.78 12.70
C ALA A 110 16.20 -1.58 12.86
N GLU A 111 16.62 -1.86 14.10
CA GLU A 111 17.80 -2.69 14.40
C GLU A 111 17.47 -4.20 14.46
N GLY A 112 16.20 -4.57 14.33
CA GLY A 112 15.75 -5.97 14.36
C GLY A 112 15.57 -6.56 15.76
N ASP A 113 15.70 -5.74 16.81
CA ASP A 113 15.44 -6.13 18.20
C ASP A 113 13.92 -6.28 18.48
N CYS A 114 13.07 -5.71 17.62
CA CYS A 114 11.62 -5.85 17.65
C CYS A 114 11.10 -6.20 16.25
N PRO A 115 9.99 -6.96 16.15
CA PRO A 115 9.38 -7.28 14.86
C PRO A 115 8.90 -6.01 14.16
N GLN A 116 8.99 -6.02 12.82
CA GLN A 116 8.37 -5.00 11.98
C GLN A 116 6.84 -5.09 12.09
N PRO A 117 6.12 -3.95 12.01
CA PRO A 117 4.69 -3.97 11.77
C PRO A 117 4.36 -4.69 10.46
N ASP A 118 3.19 -5.33 10.39
CA ASP A 118 2.78 -6.06 9.17
C ASP A 118 2.49 -5.12 7.99
N ASP A 119 2.02 -3.90 8.28
CA ASP A 119 1.55 -2.93 7.27
C ASP A 119 2.55 -1.80 6.97
N LEU A 120 3.70 -1.77 7.65
CA LEU A 120 4.68 -0.70 7.53
C LEU A 120 6.08 -1.24 7.79
N THR A 121 7.04 -0.82 6.98
CA THR A 121 8.46 -1.07 7.26
C THR A 121 9.11 0.18 7.84
N ILE A 122 9.78 0.03 8.98
CA ILE A 122 10.48 1.10 9.68
C ILE A 122 11.97 0.93 9.46
N GLU A 123 12.58 1.90 8.79
CA GLU A 123 14.01 1.93 8.50
C GLU A 123 14.69 3.11 9.21
N ARG A 124 15.94 2.90 9.63
CA ARG A 124 16.75 4.00 10.16
C ARG A 124 17.26 4.86 9.03
N ASP A 125 17.10 6.17 9.16
CA ASP A 125 17.76 7.10 8.26
C ASP A 125 19.25 7.19 8.61
N GLN A 126 20.10 6.71 7.71
CA GLN A 126 21.55 6.72 7.89
C GLN A 126 22.14 8.13 7.79
N THR A 127 21.39 9.08 7.24
CA THR A 127 21.86 10.46 7.03
C THR A 127 21.64 11.37 8.23
N ALA A 128 20.81 10.98 9.21
CA ALA A 128 20.54 11.82 10.37
C ALA A 128 20.25 11.01 11.65
N ARG A 129 20.95 11.37 12.75
CA ARG A 129 20.95 10.65 14.04
C ARG A 129 19.60 10.46 14.73
N HIS A 130 18.55 11.17 14.31
CA HIS A 130 17.22 11.20 14.96
C HIS A 130 16.04 11.08 13.99
N TRP A 131 16.30 10.69 12.74
CA TRP A 131 15.26 10.58 11.73
C TRP A 131 15.05 9.12 11.38
N MET A 132 13.81 8.77 11.08
CA MET A 132 13.44 7.42 10.67
C MET A 132 12.56 7.52 9.44
N TRP A 133 12.75 6.56 8.54
CA TRP A 133 11.90 6.36 7.37
C TRP A 133 10.81 5.38 7.76
N ILE A 134 9.56 5.78 7.54
CA ILE A 134 8.43 4.87 7.57
C ILE A 134 8.05 4.61 6.10
N VAL A 135 8.18 3.35 5.70
CA VAL A 135 7.77 2.86 4.40
C VAL A 135 6.40 2.25 4.55
N CYS A 136 5.42 2.73 3.78
CA CYS A 136 4.13 2.06 3.71
C CYS A 136 4.24 0.86 2.77
N ASP A 137 4.60 -0.29 3.32
CA ASP A 137 4.44 -1.54 2.60
C ASP A 137 2.95 -1.85 2.55
N GLY A 138 2.38 -1.88 1.34
CA GLY A 138 1.01 -2.34 1.20
C GLY A 138 1.05 -3.83 1.53
N GLY A 139 0.61 -4.17 2.75
CA GLY A 139 0.55 -5.54 3.23
C GLY A 139 0.11 -6.44 2.10
N GLY A 140 0.94 -7.43 1.78
CA GLY A 140 0.53 -8.48 0.87
C GLY A 140 -0.71 -9.12 1.47
N GLU A 141 -1.88 -8.86 0.87
CA GLU A 141 -3.08 -9.65 1.14
C GLU A 141 -2.65 -11.11 0.99
N SER A 142 -2.59 -11.81 2.11
CA SER A 142 -2.28 -13.23 2.13
C SER A 142 -3.32 -13.95 1.28
N ALA A 143 -2.80 -14.73 0.34
CA ALA A 143 -3.52 -15.53 -0.65
C ALA A 143 -4.67 -16.37 -0.07
#